data_AF-A0A1F9YXS4-F1
#
_entry.id   AF-A0A1F9YXS4-F1
#
_cell.length_a   1.000
_cell.length_b   1.000
_cell.length_c   1.000
_cell.angle_alpha   90.00
_cell.angle_beta   90.00
_cell.angle_gamma   90.00
#
_symmetry.space_group_name_H-M   'P 1'
#
loop_
_entity.id
_entity.type
_entity.pdbx_description
1 polymer ?
#
loop_
_entity_poly.entity_id
_entity_poly.type
_entity_poly.pdbx_seq_one_letter_code
_entity_poly.pdbx_strand_id
1 'polypeptide(L)'
;MQLPLNNGWKLTSTKRRFAPSNVLKTFLFISTVFLNQYSPIFAQSANQTTISYPLYICSANNPNDYRLFANGGGWDGFWYVGYNRVWIKRFFIPENLTNYKKAFIGAKLGRMKSQQVYKNGKATLDKEAIPGDIYMAISSTISWQKSNWKLLTPTSNIPFEGDSELAIEQTGESQWFWAEIPIAEINFGKDNYIALWSTSSYLNNSTNSPIIAAAWGDKETSSFINDEIRGIPPQSFSTTTLKSALTVFEPAISIKLVPELSQNITIGLMGITEGEKISAKKVVYASILGNEIGKTWLEISKDNKTWEKHGLIIYTAPYIFSINPKKISFDNNETIKKKNESETSNKLYVRICASDIWENTAKSTPLEIFIVDKTVKK
;
A
#
# COMPACT_ATOMS: atom_id res chain seq x y z
N MET A 1 25.87 6.94 6.90
CA MET A 1 26.77 6.01 7.61
C MET A 1 26.70 4.67 6.88
N GLN A 2 27.79 4.23 6.24
CA GLN A 2 27.81 2.94 5.52
C GLN A 2 28.12 1.83 6.52
N LEU A 3 27.17 0.92 6.74
CA LEU A 3 27.43 -0.32 7.48
C LEU A 3 28.31 -1.23 6.61
N PRO A 4 29.32 -1.91 7.18
CA PRO A 4 30.13 -2.86 6.41
C PRO A 4 29.26 -4.02 5.92
N LEU A 5 29.33 -4.31 4.62
CA LEU A 5 28.72 -5.49 4.02
C LEU A 5 29.46 -6.72 4.53
N ASN A 6 28.83 -7.52 5.40
CA ASN A 6 29.29 -8.88 5.65
C ASN A 6 28.80 -9.78 4.50
N ASN A 7 29.67 -10.71 4.09
CA ASN A 7 29.51 -11.74 3.04
C ASN A 7 30.10 -11.38 1.66
N GLY A 8 31.42 -11.26 1.54
CA GLY A 8 32.12 -11.40 0.24
C GLY A 8 31.89 -10.32 -0.82
N TRP A 9 30.92 -9.41 -0.63
CA TRP A 9 30.66 -8.28 -1.49
C TRP A 9 31.63 -7.14 -1.15
N LYS A 10 32.69 -6.99 -1.96
CA LYS A 10 33.53 -5.79 -1.92
C LYS A 10 32.88 -4.72 -2.80
N LEU A 11 32.54 -3.58 -2.20
CA LEU A 11 32.28 -2.34 -2.93
C LEU A 11 33.57 -1.91 -3.64
N THR A 12 33.72 -2.27 -4.92
CA THR A 12 34.80 -1.77 -5.76
C THR A 12 34.44 -0.35 -6.21
N SER A 13 34.76 0.63 -5.38
CA SER A 13 34.87 2.02 -5.83
C SER A 13 36.05 2.08 -6.81
N THR A 14 35.78 1.96 -8.11
CA THR A 14 36.75 2.26 -9.17
C THR A 14 37.00 3.76 -9.18
N LYS A 15 37.93 4.22 -8.34
CA LYS A 15 38.65 5.46 -8.61
C LYS A 15 39.42 5.24 -9.91
N ARG A 16 38.86 5.70 -11.04
CA ARG A 16 39.65 5.86 -12.28
C ARG A 16 40.81 6.80 -11.96
N ARG A 17 41.97 6.23 -11.65
CA ARG A 17 43.24 6.94 -11.67
C ARG A 17 43.56 7.17 -13.15
N PHE A 18 43.32 8.38 -13.64
CA PHE A 18 44.03 8.84 -14.83
C PHE A 18 45.51 8.90 -14.45
N ALA A 19 46.31 8.00 -15.03
CA ALA A 19 47.76 8.10 -14.99
C ALA A 19 48.18 9.32 -15.81
N PRO A 20 49.05 10.20 -15.31
CA PRO A 20 49.63 11.23 -16.14
C PRO A 20 50.71 10.58 -17.01
N SER A 21 50.43 10.43 -18.31
CA SER A 21 51.49 10.15 -19.28
C SER A 21 52.33 11.41 -19.43
N ASN A 22 53.60 11.30 -19.03
CA ASN A 22 54.63 12.32 -19.19
C ASN A 22 55.08 12.41 -20.66
N VAL A 23 54.25 12.89 -21.58
CA VAL A 23 54.70 13.32 -22.93
C VAL A 23 53.75 14.39 -23.47
N LEU A 24 53.92 15.66 -23.06
CA LEU A 24 53.72 16.88 -23.87
C LEU A 24 53.91 18.16 -23.03
N LYS A 25 55.01 18.23 -22.26
CA LYS A 25 55.49 19.53 -21.78
C LYS A 25 56.43 20.07 -22.84
N THR A 26 55.92 20.95 -23.71
CA THR A 26 56.59 22.05 -24.43
C THR A 26 55.77 22.30 -25.70
N PHE A 27 54.82 23.25 -25.63
CA PHE A 27 54.09 23.95 -26.71
C PHE A 27 52.65 24.25 -26.27
N LEU A 28 52.49 25.08 -25.24
CA LEU A 28 51.30 25.92 -24.98
C LEU A 28 51.62 26.83 -23.78
N PHE A 29 52.62 27.68 -23.98
CA PHE A 29 53.05 28.70 -23.02
C PHE A 29 52.87 30.11 -23.61
N ILE A 30 51.82 30.34 -24.40
CA ILE A 30 51.34 31.66 -24.84
C ILE A 30 49.80 31.66 -25.01
N SER A 31 49.04 31.15 -24.04
CA SER A 31 47.60 31.49 -23.92
C SER A 31 47.09 31.62 -22.47
N THR A 32 47.94 31.39 -21.48
CA THR A 32 47.59 31.36 -20.05
C THR A 32 47.67 32.71 -19.33
N VAL A 33 47.78 33.84 -20.05
CA VAL A 33 47.82 35.19 -19.43
C VAL A 33 46.58 36.05 -19.75
N PHE A 34 45.64 35.58 -20.57
CA PHE A 34 44.44 36.38 -20.95
C PHE A 34 43.08 35.70 -20.71
N LEU A 35 42.99 34.68 -19.85
CA LEU A 35 41.72 34.01 -19.52
C LEU A 35 41.47 33.81 -18.01
N ASN A 36 42.13 34.59 -17.16
CA ASN A 36 42.01 34.51 -15.69
C ASN A 36 41.30 35.71 -15.05
N GLN A 37 40.41 36.41 -15.79
CA GLN A 37 39.66 37.55 -15.24
C GLN A 37 38.15 37.55 -15.51
N TYR A 38 37.54 36.42 -15.86
CA TYR A 38 36.08 36.29 -15.83
C TYR A 38 35.68 34.86 -15.46
N SER A 39 35.41 34.62 -14.17
CA SER A 39 34.33 33.76 -13.62
C SER A 39 34.56 33.46 -12.13
N PRO A 40 33.94 34.20 -11.19
CA PRO A 40 33.62 33.67 -9.87
C PRO A 40 32.11 33.46 -9.80
N ILE A 41 31.55 32.63 -10.68
CA ILE A 41 30.14 32.20 -10.60
C ILE A 41 30.14 30.72 -10.99
N PHE A 42 29.46 29.89 -10.20
CA PHE A 42 29.43 28.41 -10.26
C PHE A 42 30.55 27.66 -9.52
N ALA A 43 30.92 28.14 -8.33
CA ALA A 43 31.05 27.22 -7.19
C ALA A 43 29.73 27.25 -6.42
N GLN A 44 28.64 26.83 -7.06
CA GLN A 44 27.44 26.44 -6.34
C GLN A 44 27.87 25.27 -5.46
N SER A 45 27.77 25.43 -4.14
CA SER A 45 27.91 24.29 -3.26
C SER A 45 26.99 23.21 -3.80
N ALA A 46 27.56 22.06 -4.12
CA ALA A 46 26.77 20.85 -4.17
C ALA A 46 26.34 20.60 -2.72
N ASN A 47 25.32 21.34 -2.26
CA ASN A 47 24.38 20.83 -1.30
C ASN A 47 23.75 19.62 -2.00
N GLN A 48 24.43 18.49 -1.96
CA GLN A 48 23.75 17.21 -2.01
C GLN A 48 22.85 17.23 -0.77
N THR A 49 21.66 17.79 -0.92
CA THR A 49 20.53 17.47 -0.06
C THR A 49 20.37 15.97 -0.20
N THR A 50 21.00 15.22 0.69
CA THR A 50 20.81 13.77 0.78
C THR A 50 19.34 13.57 1.05
N ILE A 51 18.59 13.19 0.01
CA ILE A 51 17.17 12.88 0.14
C ILE A 51 17.07 11.75 1.15
N SER A 52 16.42 12.01 2.29
CA SER A 52 16.19 10.99 3.30
C SER A 52 15.02 10.13 2.82
N TYR A 53 15.25 8.84 2.67
CA TYR A 53 14.22 7.87 2.30
C TYR A 53 13.48 7.35 3.53
N PRO A 54 12.23 6.88 3.37
CA PRO A 54 11.56 6.11 4.41
C PRO A 54 12.38 4.88 4.81
N LEU A 55 12.42 4.58 6.11
CA LEU A 55 13.04 3.38 6.64
C LEU A 55 11.97 2.33 6.90
N TYR A 56 12.20 1.12 6.41
CA TYR A 56 11.35 -0.04 6.66
C TYR A 56 12.05 -0.95 7.65
N ILE A 57 11.35 -1.27 8.74
CA ILE A 57 11.80 -2.20 9.78
C ILE A 57 10.93 -3.44 9.66
N CYS A 58 11.53 -4.54 9.22
CA CYS A 58 10.90 -5.84 9.05
C CYS A 58 11.97 -6.93 9.23
N SER A 59 11.55 -8.18 9.46
CA SER A 59 12.50 -9.29 9.65
C SER A 59 13.26 -9.66 8.39
N ALA A 60 12.60 -9.60 7.23
CA ALA A 60 13.36 -9.63 5.98
C ALA A 60 14.09 -8.30 5.81
N ASN A 61 15.39 -8.33 5.49
CA ASN A 61 16.16 -7.11 5.21
C ASN A 61 15.59 -6.30 4.02
N ASN A 62 14.79 -6.94 3.17
CA ASN A 62 14.11 -6.33 2.03
C ASN A 62 12.59 -6.55 2.14
N PRO A 63 11.77 -5.50 2.26
CA PRO A 63 10.31 -5.63 2.37
C PRO A 63 9.64 -6.25 1.13
N ASN A 64 10.36 -6.34 0.00
CA ASN A 64 9.87 -7.01 -1.21
C ASN A 64 10.01 -8.54 -1.17
N ASP A 65 10.81 -9.09 -0.25
CA ASP A 65 11.03 -10.54 -0.16
C ASP A 65 9.83 -11.29 0.45
N TYR A 66 8.89 -10.56 1.04
CA TYR A 66 7.61 -11.10 1.52
C TYR A 66 6.70 -11.46 0.34
N ARG A 67 6.90 -12.67 -0.21
CA ARG A 67 6.17 -13.18 -1.39
C ARG A 67 5.54 -14.55 -1.19
N LEU A 68 5.87 -15.24 -0.09
CA LEU A 68 5.34 -16.57 0.19
C LEU A 68 3.87 -16.50 0.62
N PHE A 69 3.12 -17.56 0.32
CA PHE A 69 1.69 -17.77 0.61
C PHE A 69 0.74 -16.80 -0.11
N ALA A 70 0.89 -15.49 0.05
CA ALA A 70 -0.08 -14.51 -0.45
C ALA A 70 0.02 -14.17 -1.95
N ASN A 71 1.04 -14.63 -2.68
CA ASN A 71 1.19 -14.43 -4.14
C ASN A 71 0.93 -15.69 -4.98
N GLY A 72 0.45 -16.77 -4.38
CA GLY A 72 0.38 -18.07 -5.02
C GLY A 72 1.72 -18.80 -4.93
N GLY A 73 1.66 -20.06 -4.48
CA GLY A 73 2.84 -20.85 -4.15
C GLY A 73 2.73 -21.41 -2.74
N GLY A 74 2.19 -22.63 -2.63
CA GLY A 74 2.23 -23.43 -1.41
C GLY A 74 0.91 -23.54 -0.66
N TRP A 75 0.96 -24.37 0.39
CA TRP A 75 -0.12 -24.59 1.36
C TRP A 75 -0.31 -23.33 2.21
N ASP A 76 -1.52 -22.77 2.20
CA ASP A 76 -1.85 -21.60 3.04
C ASP A 76 -2.00 -21.98 4.51
N GLY A 77 -2.45 -23.20 4.78
CA GLY A 77 -2.62 -23.72 6.13
C GLY A 77 -3.29 -22.71 7.07
N PHE A 78 -2.47 -22.18 7.98
CA PHE A 78 -2.87 -21.25 9.01
C PHE A 78 -2.48 -19.77 8.71
N TRP A 79 -1.94 -19.45 7.54
CA TRP A 79 -1.43 -18.13 7.12
C TRP A 79 -2.54 -17.13 6.72
N TYR A 80 -3.57 -16.98 7.54
CA TYR A 80 -4.66 -16.05 7.30
C TYR A 80 -4.84 -15.03 8.42
N VAL A 81 -5.45 -13.88 8.11
CA VAL A 81 -5.82 -12.85 9.10
C VAL A 81 -7.32 -12.92 9.36
N GLY A 82 -7.71 -13.20 10.60
CA GLY A 82 -9.11 -13.49 10.93
C GLY A 82 -9.53 -13.10 12.34
N TYR A 83 -10.80 -13.31 12.63
CA TYR A 83 -11.48 -13.10 13.90
C TYR A 83 -11.00 -14.03 15.01
N ASN A 84 -10.63 -15.24 14.65
CA ASN A 84 -10.17 -16.25 15.60
C ASN A 84 -8.64 -16.27 15.76
N ARG A 85 -7.93 -15.22 15.35
CA ARG A 85 -6.47 -15.19 15.40
C ARG A 85 -5.89 -13.79 15.44
N VAL A 86 -4.86 -13.62 16.27
CA VAL A 86 -3.96 -12.46 16.21
C VAL A 86 -2.54 -12.90 15.86
N TRP A 87 -1.95 -12.21 14.89
CA TRP A 87 -0.53 -12.27 14.60
C TRP A 87 0.18 -11.21 15.44
N ILE A 88 1.25 -11.61 16.13
CA ILE A 88 2.01 -10.73 17.02
C ILE A 88 3.45 -10.72 16.56
N LYS A 89 3.99 -9.53 16.31
CA LYS A 89 5.39 -9.34 15.92
C LYS A 89 6.10 -8.42 16.91
N ARG A 90 7.28 -8.83 17.36
CA ARG A 90 8.16 -8.04 18.22
C ARG A 90 9.23 -7.35 17.39
N PHE A 91 9.42 -6.05 17.63
CA PHE A 91 10.46 -5.22 17.03
C PHE A 91 11.24 -4.47 18.09
N PHE A 92 12.56 -4.59 18.06
CA PHE A 92 13.43 -3.65 18.75
C PHE A 92 13.73 -2.47 17.82
N ILE A 93 13.49 -1.24 18.29
CA ILE A 93 13.80 -0.03 17.51
C ILE A 93 14.92 0.74 18.20
N PRO A 94 16.10 0.91 17.57
CA PRO A 94 17.20 1.68 18.13
C PRO A 94 16.85 3.14 18.48
N GLU A 95 17.44 3.66 19.56
CA GLU A 95 17.19 5.03 20.07
C GLU A 95 17.64 6.14 19.10
N ASN A 96 18.61 5.86 18.23
CA ASN A 96 19.11 6.81 17.24
C ASN A 96 18.17 7.03 16.04
N LEU A 97 17.01 6.38 15.97
CA LEU A 97 16.01 6.52 14.91
C LEU A 97 14.87 7.50 15.28
N THR A 98 15.09 8.39 16.24
CA THR A 98 14.08 9.35 16.74
C THR A 98 13.84 10.55 15.83
N ASN A 99 14.60 10.71 14.74
CA ASN A 99 14.54 11.88 13.86
C ASN A 99 13.46 11.81 12.76
N TYR A 100 12.63 10.77 12.73
CA TYR A 100 11.53 10.64 11.77
C TYR A 100 10.28 11.38 12.26
N LYS A 101 9.45 11.86 11.32
CA LYS A 101 8.25 12.65 11.66
C LYS A 101 6.99 11.82 11.74
N LYS A 102 6.84 10.86 10.83
CA LYS A 102 5.66 9.99 10.79
C LYS A 102 6.09 8.55 10.96
N ALA A 103 5.21 7.76 11.54
CA ALA A 103 5.35 6.33 11.69
C ALA A 103 4.11 5.62 11.18
N PHE A 104 4.32 4.46 10.58
CA PHE A 104 3.26 3.61 10.08
C PHE A 104 3.54 2.18 10.51
N ILE A 105 2.48 1.46 10.83
CA ILE A 105 2.50 -0.01 10.94
C ILE A 105 1.79 -0.58 9.72
N GLY A 106 2.30 -1.70 9.22
CA GLY A 106 1.76 -2.27 8.00
C GLY A 106 1.85 -3.77 7.95
N ALA A 107 1.01 -4.34 7.08
CA ALA A 107 1.06 -5.74 6.73
C ALA A 107 0.90 -5.95 5.23
N LYS A 108 1.54 -7.00 4.69
CA LYS A 108 1.38 -7.40 3.30
C LYS A 108 0.34 -8.50 3.17
N LEU A 109 -0.77 -8.20 2.48
CA LEU A 109 -1.94 -9.08 2.37
C LEU A 109 -2.30 -9.32 0.90
N GLY A 110 -2.81 -10.51 0.61
CA GLY A 110 -3.30 -10.88 -0.72
C GLY A 110 -4.26 -12.05 -0.65
N ARG A 111 -4.64 -12.57 -1.83
CA ARG A 111 -5.52 -13.74 -1.97
C ARG A 111 -6.77 -13.64 -1.11
N MET A 112 -7.39 -12.46 -1.09
CA MET A 112 -8.67 -12.28 -0.43
C MET A 112 -9.72 -13.16 -1.10
N LYS A 113 -10.47 -13.87 -0.27
CA LYS A 113 -11.49 -14.80 -0.72
C LYS A 113 -12.76 -14.05 -1.09
N SER A 114 -13.41 -14.53 -2.14
CA SER A 114 -14.58 -13.89 -2.71
C SER A 114 -15.80 -14.80 -2.62
N GLN A 115 -16.97 -14.19 -2.50
CA GLN A 115 -18.26 -14.87 -2.48
C GLN A 115 -19.07 -14.52 -3.73
N GLN A 116 -19.90 -15.48 -4.13
CA GLN A 116 -20.76 -15.35 -5.29
C GLN A 116 -21.86 -14.32 -5.03
N VAL A 117 -22.01 -13.32 -5.90
CA VAL A 117 -23.10 -12.35 -5.81
C VAL A 117 -24.37 -12.95 -6.43
N TYR A 118 -25.49 -12.88 -5.71
CA TYR A 118 -26.81 -13.29 -6.17
C TYR A 118 -27.71 -12.08 -6.35
N LYS A 119 -28.42 -12.00 -7.50
CA LYS A 119 -29.43 -10.98 -7.78
C LYS A 119 -30.74 -11.67 -8.15
N ASN A 120 -31.83 -11.30 -7.47
CA ASN A 120 -33.16 -11.90 -7.67
C ASN A 120 -33.13 -13.45 -7.64
N GLY A 121 -32.36 -14.02 -6.70
CA GLY A 121 -32.22 -15.47 -6.53
C GLY A 121 -31.33 -16.17 -7.57
N LYS A 122 -30.70 -15.45 -8.50
CA LYS A 122 -29.80 -16.03 -9.51
C LYS A 122 -28.36 -15.60 -9.26
N ALA A 123 -27.43 -16.56 -9.36
CA ALA A 123 -26.00 -16.26 -9.34
C ALA A 123 -25.65 -15.36 -10.54
N THR A 124 -24.88 -14.31 -10.26
CA THR A 124 -24.31 -13.45 -11.29
C THR A 124 -22.92 -13.98 -11.69
N LEU A 125 -22.26 -13.35 -12.66
CA LEU A 125 -20.83 -13.66 -12.92
C LEU A 125 -19.90 -12.85 -12.01
N ASP A 126 -20.44 -11.91 -11.23
CA ASP A 126 -19.66 -11.08 -10.33
C ASP A 126 -19.41 -11.81 -9.00
N LYS A 127 -18.20 -11.65 -8.47
CA LYS A 127 -17.87 -11.96 -7.09
C LYS A 127 -17.48 -10.71 -6.32
N GLU A 128 -17.68 -10.76 -5.02
CA GLU A 128 -17.31 -9.69 -4.09
C GLU A 128 -16.47 -10.24 -2.93
N ALA A 129 -15.74 -9.38 -2.25
CA ALA A 129 -14.95 -9.78 -1.09
C ALA A 129 -15.89 -10.31 0.01
N ILE A 130 -15.48 -11.35 0.73
CA ILE A 130 -16.11 -11.67 1.99
C ILE A 130 -15.93 -10.47 2.95
N PRO A 131 -17.00 -9.95 3.56
CA PRO A 131 -16.96 -8.68 4.25
C PRO A 131 -16.13 -8.74 5.54
N GLY A 132 -15.29 -7.73 5.73
CA GLY A 132 -14.58 -7.52 6.99
C GLY A 132 -13.55 -6.41 6.91
N ASP A 133 -13.01 -6.11 8.08
CA ASP A 133 -11.97 -5.12 8.29
C ASP A 133 -10.75 -5.76 8.93
N ILE A 134 -9.57 -5.34 8.49
CA ILE A 134 -8.30 -5.75 9.06
C ILE A 134 -7.76 -4.62 9.92
N TYR A 135 -7.39 -4.94 11.15
CA TYR A 135 -6.90 -3.99 12.15
C TYR A 135 -5.47 -4.32 12.57
N MET A 136 -4.74 -3.28 12.96
CA MET A 136 -3.45 -3.39 13.61
C MET A 136 -3.36 -2.49 14.83
N ALA A 137 -2.46 -2.82 15.75
CA ALA A 137 -2.12 -1.96 16.87
C ALA A 137 -0.65 -2.18 17.28
N ILE A 138 -0.03 -1.14 17.82
CA ILE A 138 1.31 -1.19 18.42
C ILE A 138 1.20 -0.96 19.94
N SER A 139 2.12 -1.57 20.70
CA SER A 139 2.20 -1.38 22.15
C SER A 139 3.62 -1.71 22.65
N SER A 140 4.01 -1.12 23.78
CA SER A 140 5.23 -1.49 24.51
C SER A 140 5.12 -2.85 25.21
N THR A 141 3.89 -3.37 25.32
CA THR A 141 3.57 -4.64 25.97
C THR A 141 2.69 -5.48 25.04
N ILE A 142 2.52 -6.76 25.38
CA ILE A 142 1.65 -7.68 24.65
C ILE A 142 0.18 -7.54 25.09
N SER A 143 -0.30 -6.31 25.12
CA SER A 143 -1.68 -5.90 25.38
C SER A 143 -2.02 -4.69 24.50
N TRP A 144 -3.18 -4.74 23.82
CA TRP A 144 -3.59 -3.73 22.84
C TRP A 144 -4.98 -3.19 23.12
N GLN A 145 -5.03 -2.05 23.80
CA GLN A 145 -6.28 -1.35 24.09
C GLN A 145 -6.97 -0.85 22.82
N LYS A 146 -8.30 -0.79 22.86
CA LYS A 146 -9.13 -0.34 21.72
C LYS A 146 -8.77 1.05 21.20
N SER A 147 -8.28 1.93 22.06
CA SER A 147 -7.80 3.28 21.67
C SER A 147 -6.65 3.25 20.67
N ASN A 148 -5.88 2.16 20.64
CA ASN A 148 -4.66 2.03 19.82
C ASN A 148 -4.93 1.25 18.53
N TRP A 149 -6.17 0.81 18.29
CA TRP A 149 -6.52 0.07 17.09
C TRP A 149 -6.57 1.02 15.91
N LYS A 150 -5.89 0.64 14.84
CA LYS A 150 -5.91 1.33 13.55
C LYS A 150 -6.50 0.40 12.51
N LEU A 151 -7.48 0.90 11.77
CA LEU A 151 -7.95 0.21 10.57
C LEU A 151 -6.81 0.20 9.55
N LEU A 152 -6.38 -0.99 9.14
CA LEU A 152 -5.36 -1.17 8.13
C LEU A 152 -5.98 -1.08 6.73
N THR A 153 -6.99 -1.92 6.48
CA THR A 153 -7.73 -1.93 5.22
C THR A 153 -9.02 -2.75 5.35
N PRO A 154 -10.11 -2.37 4.67
CA PRO A 154 -11.24 -3.28 4.43
C PRO A 154 -10.82 -4.40 3.47
N THR A 155 -11.50 -5.55 3.53
CA THR A 155 -11.22 -6.71 2.67
C THR A 155 -11.45 -6.43 1.19
N SER A 156 -12.38 -5.51 0.86
CA SER A 156 -12.67 -5.10 -0.52
C SER A 156 -11.50 -4.42 -1.24
N ASN A 157 -10.47 -3.98 -0.52
CA ASN A 157 -9.27 -3.38 -1.11
C ASN A 157 -8.12 -4.37 -1.28
N ILE A 158 -8.25 -5.61 -0.78
CA ILE A 158 -7.20 -6.63 -0.85
C ILE A 158 -7.36 -7.39 -2.17
N PRO A 159 -6.28 -7.57 -2.96
CA PRO A 159 -6.35 -8.34 -4.20
C PRO A 159 -6.93 -9.75 -3.99
N PHE A 160 -7.81 -10.14 -4.89
CA PHE A 160 -8.52 -11.41 -4.80
C PHE A 160 -7.62 -12.58 -5.15
N GLU A 161 -7.98 -13.72 -4.56
CA GLU A 161 -7.51 -15.00 -5.06
C GLU A 161 -8.14 -15.28 -6.43
N GLY A 162 -7.31 -15.79 -7.35
CA GLY A 162 -7.79 -16.25 -8.65
C GLY A 162 -8.70 -17.47 -8.50
N ASP A 163 -9.67 -17.59 -9.39
CA ASP A 163 -10.65 -18.66 -9.39
C ASP A 163 -10.46 -19.56 -10.61
N SER A 164 -10.64 -20.86 -10.42
CA SER A 164 -10.42 -21.86 -11.46
C SER A 164 -11.54 -21.93 -12.48
N GLU A 165 -12.73 -21.41 -12.16
CA GLU A 165 -13.94 -21.52 -12.96
C GLU A 165 -14.38 -20.18 -13.55
N LEU A 166 -14.22 -19.09 -12.80
CA LEU A 166 -14.69 -17.76 -13.18
C LEU A 166 -13.56 -16.75 -13.31
N ALA A 167 -13.66 -15.88 -14.30
CA ALA A 167 -12.78 -14.72 -14.41
C ALA A 167 -13.18 -13.67 -13.36
N ILE A 168 -12.40 -13.55 -12.29
CA ILE A 168 -12.66 -12.58 -11.23
C ILE A 168 -11.80 -11.32 -11.43
N GLU A 169 -12.47 -10.18 -11.49
CA GLU A 169 -11.83 -8.87 -11.44
C GLU A 169 -11.05 -8.69 -10.13
N GLN A 170 -10.01 -7.86 -10.13
CA GLN A 170 -9.23 -7.53 -8.92
C GLN A 170 -8.37 -8.68 -8.35
N THR A 171 -8.19 -9.76 -9.10
CA THR A 171 -7.13 -10.75 -8.82
C THR A 171 -5.75 -10.10 -8.99
N GLY A 172 -4.80 -10.39 -8.10
CA GLY A 172 -3.44 -9.83 -8.22
C GLY A 172 -2.49 -10.25 -7.11
N GLU A 173 -1.26 -9.73 -7.17
CA GLU A 173 -0.24 -9.95 -6.14
C GLU A 173 -0.58 -9.24 -4.83
N SER A 174 -0.15 -9.84 -3.72
CA SER A 174 -0.24 -9.24 -2.38
C SER A 174 0.42 -7.87 -2.30
N GLN A 175 -0.19 -6.98 -1.53
CA GLN A 175 0.19 -5.57 -1.42
C GLN A 175 0.44 -5.18 0.03
N TRP A 176 1.34 -4.23 0.24
CA TRP A 176 1.55 -3.62 1.55
C TRP A 176 0.46 -2.60 1.84
N PHE A 177 -0.23 -2.80 2.96
CA PHE A 177 -1.16 -1.83 3.52
C PHE A 177 -0.50 -1.17 4.74
N TRP A 178 -0.76 0.11 4.94
CA TRP A 178 -0.12 0.93 5.99
C TRP A 178 -1.15 1.76 6.72
N ALA A 179 -1.03 1.82 8.04
CA ALA A 179 -1.81 2.70 8.90
C ALA A 179 -0.87 3.63 9.68
N GLU A 180 -1.16 4.93 9.65
CA GLU A 180 -0.39 5.92 10.40
C GLU A 180 -0.63 5.75 11.91
N ILE A 181 0.45 5.83 12.67
CA ILE A 181 0.43 5.90 14.14
C ILE A 181 1.17 7.15 14.59
N PRO A 182 0.76 7.76 15.73
CA PRO A 182 1.57 8.79 16.37
C PRO A 182 2.99 8.27 16.62
N ILE A 183 4.01 9.05 16.24
CA ILE A 183 5.42 8.69 16.47
C ILE A 183 5.72 8.43 17.95
N ALA A 184 4.96 9.06 18.85
CA ALA A 184 5.05 8.89 20.30
C ALA A 184 4.58 7.51 20.81
N GLU A 185 3.85 6.73 19.99
CA GLU A 185 3.49 5.34 20.33
C GLU A 185 4.66 4.36 20.10
N ILE A 186 5.74 4.79 19.43
CA ILE A 186 6.95 4.00 19.24
C ILE A 186 7.88 4.12 20.44
N ASN A 187 8.26 2.98 21.00
CA ASN A 187 9.25 2.88 22.07
C ASN A 187 10.65 2.72 21.47
N PHE A 188 11.30 3.85 21.23
CA PHE A 188 12.71 3.87 20.84
C PHE A 188 13.60 3.36 21.99
N GLY A 189 14.63 2.59 21.63
CA GLY A 189 15.53 1.90 22.56
C GLY A 189 14.93 0.66 23.25
N LYS A 190 13.70 0.25 22.89
CA LYS A 190 12.96 -0.85 23.55
C LYS A 190 12.19 -1.71 22.55
N ASP A 191 11.64 -2.81 23.05
CA ASP A 191 10.74 -3.68 22.30
C ASP A 191 9.37 -3.02 22.07
N ASN A 192 8.83 -3.25 20.88
CA ASN A 192 7.51 -2.87 20.43
C ASN A 192 6.80 -4.12 19.92
N TYR A 193 5.53 -4.28 20.26
CA TYR A 193 4.70 -5.42 19.87
C TYR A 193 3.57 -4.95 18.97
N ILE A 194 3.52 -5.51 17.77
CA ILE A 194 2.49 -5.21 16.78
C ILE A 194 1.54 -6.39 16.69
N ALA A 195 0.24 -6.12 16.86
CA ALA A 195 -0.83 -7.08 16.64
C ALA A 195 -1.51 -6.82 15.28
N LEU A 196 -1.94 -7.89 14.62
CA LEU A 196 -2.72 -7.88 13.37
C LEU A 196 -3.84 -8.93 13.45
N TRP A 197 -5.08 -8.51 13.22
CA TRP A 197 -6.27 -9.37 13.32
C TRP A 197 -7.45 -8.79 12.51
N SER A 198 -8.58 -9.49 12.50
CA SER A 198 -9.86 -8.98 12.00
C SER A 198 -10.92 -8.97 13.10
N THR A 199 -11.86 -8.03 13.05
CA THR A 199 -13.05 -8.02 13.92
C THR A 199 -14.23 -8.80 13.33
N SER A 200 -14.16 -9.23 12.06
CA SER A 200 -15.27 -9.84 11.33
C SER A 200 -15.32 -11.36 11.53
N SER A 201 -16.40 -11.86 12.15
CA SER A 201 -16.61 -13.30 12.37
C SER A 201 -16.70 -14.14 11.08
N TYR A 202 -16.92 -13.50 9.93
CA TYR A 202 -16.87 -14.17 8.62
C TYR A 202 -15.46 -14.63 8.26
N LEU A 203 -14.43 -13.94 8.75
CA LEU A 203 -13.03 -14.23 8.48
C LEU A 203 -12.48 -15.14 9.60
N ASN A 204 -12.69 -16.46 9.51
CA ASN A 204 -12.36 -17.39 10.61
C ASN A 204 -11.51 -18.60 10.20
N ASN A 205 -11.11 -18.68 8.94
CA ASN A 205 -10.25 -19.73 8.40
C ASN A 205 -9.59 -19.25 7.10
N SER A 206 -8.68 -20.05 6.55
CA SER A 206 -7.99 -19.74 5.29
C SER A 206 -8.89 -19.81 4.05
N THR A 207 -10.11 -20.36 4.12
CA THR A 207 -11.03 -20.41 2.98
C THR A 207 -11.87 -19.15 2.84
N ASN A 208 -11.99 -18.34 3.91
CA ASN A 208 -12.82 -17.15 3.94
C ASN A 208 -12.05 -15.85 4.23
N SER A 209 -10.77 -15.94 4.59
CA SER A 209 -9.97 -14.82 5.08
C SER A 209 -8.85 -14.44 4.11
N PRO A 210 -8.35 -13.20 4.16
CA PRO A 210 -7.15 -12.83 3.40
C PRO A 210 -5.92 -13.56 3.93
N ILE A 211 -4.98 -13.82 3.02
CA ILE A 211 -3.71 -14.49 3.32
C ILE A 211 -2.65 -13.43 3.61
N ILE A 212 -1.92 -13.61 4.71
CA ILE A 212 -0.76 -12.77 5.03
C ILE A 212 0.48 -13.32 4.34
N ALA A 213 1.26 -12.44 3.70
CA ALA A 213 2.49 -12.84 3.04
C ALA A 213 3.56 -13.23 4.07
N ALA A 214 4.53 -14.03 3.65
CA ALA A 214 5.69 -14.35 4.48
C ALA A 214 7.01 -14.24 3.71
N ALA A 215 8.09 -14.14 4.47
CA ALA A 215 9.45 -14.34 4.03
C ALA A 215 10.07 -15.50 4.81
N TRP A 216 11.22 -15.98 4.35
CA TRP A 216 12.03 -16.90 5.15
C TRP A 216 12.46 -16.22 6.46
N GLY A 217 12.30 -16.94 7.56
CA GLY A 217 12.71 -16.48 8.89
C GLY A 217 14.18 -16.76 9.17
N ASP A 218 14.59 -16.36 10.37
CA ASP A 218 15.89 -16.64 10.93
C ASP A 218 15.76 -17.58 12.15
N LYS A 219 16.82 -17.69 12.96
CA LYS A 219 16.79 -18.54 14.16
C LYS A 219 16.13 -17.84 15.36
N GLU A 220 15.84 -16.55 15.29
CA GLU A 220 15.35 -15.77 16.41
C GLU A 220 13.82 -15.74 16.45
N THR A 221 13.26 -16.17 17.57
CA THR A 221 11.82 -16.08 17.77
C THR A 221 11.40 -14.64 18.04
N SER A 222 10.76 -14.01 17.06
CA SER A 222 10.20 -12.65 17.17
C SER A 222 8.74 -12.55 16.70
N SER A 223 8.17 -13.65 16.22
CA SER A 223 6.79 -13.73 15.73
C SER A 223 5.99 -14.80 16.46
N PHE A 224 4.73 -14.50 16.73
CA PHE A 224 3.83 -15.36 17.48
C PHE A 224 2.42 -15.34 16.90
N ILE A 225 1.69 -16.42 17.14
CA ILE A 225 0.27 -16.54 16.84
C ILE A 225 -0.47 -16.88 18.13
N ASN A 226 -1.61 -16.21 18.33
CA ASN A 226 -2.62 -16.64 19.29
C ASN A 226 -3.94 -16.87 18.53
N ASP A 227 -4.48 -18.08 18.60
CA ASP A 227 -5.67 -18.57 17.89
C ASP A 227 -6.92 -18.68 18.77
N GLU A 228 -6.86 -18.09 19.97
CA GLU A 228 -7.93 -18.15 20.98
C GLU A 228 -8.78 -16.87 21.01
N ILE A 229 -8.39 -15.86 20.25
CA ILE A 229 -9.11 -14.60 20.21
C ILE A 229 -10.47 -14.72 19.51
N ARG A 230 -11.31 -13.71 19.73
CA ARG A 230 -12.65 -13.57 19.12
C ARG A 230 -12.88 -12.11 18.72
N GLY A 231 -12.18 -11.68 17.67
CA GLY A 231 -12.25 -10.34 17.09
C GLY A 231 -11.56 -9.25 17.90
N ILE A 232 -11.01 -9.62 19.06
CA ILE A 232 -10.42 -8.71 20.04
C ILE A 232 -9.04 -9.26 20.41
N PRO A 233 -7.94 -8.54 20.15
CA PRO A 233 -6.61 -8.96 20.57
C PRO A 233 -6.52 -8.93 22.11
N PRO A 234 -5.54 -9.62 22.71
CA PRO A 234 -5.36 -9.64 24.16
C PRO A 234 -5.35 -8.23 24.76
N GLN A 235 -6.25 -7.98 25.72
CA GLN A 235 -6.36 -6.70 26.44
C GLN A 235 -5.54 -6.69 27.73
N SER A 236 -5.06 -7.84 28.17
CA SER A 236 -4.17 -8.02 29.30
C SER A 236 -3.16 -9.10 28.97
N PHE A 237 -2.02 -9.07 29.67
CA PHE A 237 -1.04 -10.13 29.56
C PHE A 237 -1.60 -11.44 30.13
N SER A 238 -1.45 -12.52 29.36
CA SER A 238 -1.66 -13.90 29.78
C SER A 238 -0.44 -14.71 29.34
N THR A 239 -0.16 -15.81 30.04
CA THR A 239 0.87 -16.78 29.63
C THR A 239 0.58 -17.38 28.24
N THR A 240 -0.68 -17.35 27.79
CA THR A 240 -1.10 -17.81 26.46
C THR A 240 -1.08 -16.71 25.39
N THR A 241 -0.73 -15.46 25.71
CA THR A 241 -0.71 -14.38 24.71
C THR A 241 0.28 -14.66 23.57
N LEU A 242 1.46 -15.21 23.89
CA LEU A 242 2.48 -15.61 22.92
C LEU A 242 2.51 -17.14 22.72
N LYS A 243 1.35 -17.72 22.38
CA LYS A 243 1.13 -19.18 22.37
C LYS A 243 2.02 -19.95 21.40
N SER A 244 2.02 -19.57 20.13
CA SER A 244 2.73 -20.31 19.08
C SER A 244 3.82 -19.46 18.44
N ALA A 245 5.08 -19.75 18.77
CA ALA A 245 6.25 -19.13 18.18
C ALA A 245 6.46 -19.57 16.71
N LEU A 246 6.89 -18.63 15.86
CA LEU A 246 7.28 -18.89 14.47
C LEU A 246 8.80 -18.69 14.32
N THR A 247 9.43 -19.57 13.55
CA THR A 247 10.89 -19.56 13.32
C THR A 247 11.24 -19.72 11.85
N VAL A 248 10.59 -20.66 11.13
CA VAL A 248 10.92 -20.95 9.73
C VAL A 248 10.47 -19.83 8.77
N PHE A 249 9.35 -19.19 9.07
CA PHE A 249 8.74 -18.16 8.24
C PHE A 249 8.35 -16.97 9.09
N GLU A 250 8.54 -15.79 8.52
CA GLU A 250 8.24 -14.53 9.17
C GLU A 250 7.06 -13.85 8.50
N PRO A 251 5.99 -13.49 9.24
CA PRO A 251 4.87 -12.75 8.69
C PRO A 251 5.30 -11.37 8.21
N ALA A 252 4.68 -10.94 7.11
CA ALA A 252 4.85 -9.63 6.53
C ALA A 252 4.16 -8.56 7.38
N ILE A 253 4.73 -8.29 8.55
CA ILE A 253 4.38 -7.19 9.45
C ILE A 253 5.61 -6.28 9.51
N SER A 254 5.41 -4.96 9.45
CA SER A 254 6.51 -4.01 9.38
C SER A 254 6.15 -2.67 10.00
N ILE A 255 7.20 -1.92 10.38
CA ILE A 255 7.14 -0.50 10.73
C ILE A 255 7.79 0.29 9.60
N LYS A 256 7.12 1.35 9.14
CA LYS A 256 7.67 2.33 8.19
C LYS A 256 7.84 3.66 8.90
N LEU A 257 9.06 4.16 8.98
CA LEU A 257 9.40 5.48 9.52
C LEU A 257 9.63 6.44 8.35
N VAL A 258 8.96 7.58 8.37
CA VAL A 258 8.98 8.55 7.25
C VAL A 258 9.58 9.88 7.69
N PRO A 259 10.67 10.33 7.03
CA PRO A 259 11.28 11.61 7.35
C PRO A 259 10.39 12.76 6.86
N GLU A 260 10.66 13.97 7.35
CA GLU A 260 10.00 15.15 6.81
C GLU A 260 10.52 15.42 5.40
N LEU A 261 9.66 15.27 4.40
CA LEU A 261 9.96 15.71 3.05
C LEU A 261 8.66 16.10 2.35
N SER A 262 8.46 17.40 2.15
CA SER A 262 7.32 17.90 1.38
C SER A 262 7.66 17.91 -0.10
N GLN A 263 6.83 17.25 -0.89
CA GLN A 263 6.93 17.27 -2.36
C GLN A 263 5.57 17.51 -2.98
N ASN A 264 5.58 18.19 -4.13
CA ASN A 264 4.38 18.42 -4.91
C ASN A 264 4.15 17.26 -5.87
N ILE A 265 2.93 16.73 -5.85
CA ILE A 265 2.45 15.75 -6.83
C ILE A 265 1.40 16.46 -7.69
N THR A 266 1.61 16.47 -9.00
CA THR A 266 0.67 17.04 -9.98
C THR A 266 -0.10 15.91 -10.65
N ILE A 267 -1.43 16.01 -10.65
CA ILE A 267 -2.31 14.98 -11.22
C ILE A 267 -3.21 15.63 -12.27
N GLY A 268 -3.11 15.17 -13.51
CA GLY A 268 -3.98 15.55 -14.60
C GLY A 268 -4.88 14.40 -15.03
N LEU A 269 -6.18 14.64 -15.14
CA LEU A 269 -7.12 13.74 -15.83
C LEU A 269 -7.01 13.99 -17.33
N MET A 270 -6.57 12.98 -18.07
CA MET A 270 -6.30 13.11 -19.52
C MET A 270 -7.55 12.83 -20.36
N GLY A 271 -8.47 12.01 -19.86
CA GLY A 271 -9.72 11.72 -20.55
C GLY A 271 -10.40 10.47 -20.02
N ILE A 272 -11.63 10.27 -20.47
CA ILE A 272 -12.44 9.07 -20.21
C ILE A 272 -12.90 8.50 -21.55
N THR A 273 -12.69 7.21 -21.75
CA THR A 273 -13.12 6.51 -22.96
C THR A 273 -14.01 5.30 -22.61
N GLU A 274 -14.65 4.73 -23.64
CA GLU A 274 -15.32 3.44 -23.51
C GLU A 274 -14.29 2.32 -23.33
N GLY A 275 -14.56 1.43 -22.37
CA GLY A 275 -13.80 0.20 -22.14
C GLY A 275 -14.49 -1.01 -22.76
N GLU A 276 -14.48 -2.12 -22.00
CA GLU A 276 -15.13 -3.36 -22.40
C GLU A 276 -16.62 -3.18 -22.70
N LYS A 277 -17.02 -3.53 -23.93
CA LYS A 277 -18.42 -3.39 -24.41
C LYS A 277 -19.43 -4.21 -23.61
N ILE A 278 -19.04 -5.39 -23.13
CA ILE A 278 -19.94 -6.32 -22.41
C ILE A 278 -20.32 -5.76 -21.03
N SER A 279 -19.34 -5.22 -20.31
CA SER A 279 -19.51 -4.66 -18.97
C SER A 279 -19.87 -3.16 -19.01
N ALA A 280 -19.80 -2.51 -20.18
CA ALA A 280 -19.97 -1.07 -20.38
C ALA A 280 -19.05 -0.25 -19.45
N LYS A 281 -17.83 -0.75 -19.23
CA LYS A 281 -16.83 -0.07 -18.40
C LYS A 281 -16.42 1.25 -19.03
N LYS A 282 -16.06 2.21 -18.18
CA LYS A 282 -15.35 3.42 -18.58
C LYS A 282 -13.88 3.30 -18.20
N VAL A 283 -13.00 3.81 -19.04
CA VAL A 283 -11.57 3.84 -18.80
C VAL A 283 -11.15 5.27 -18.53
N VAL A 284 -10.52 5.52 -17.38
CA VAL A 284 -10.05 6.84 -16.96
C VAL A 284 -8.54 6.88 -17.06
N TYR A 285 -8.01 7.83 -17.85
CA TYR A 285 -6.58 8.03 -18.05
C TYR A 285 -6.08 9.17 -17.16
N ALA A 286 -5.00 8.93 -16.43
CA ALA A 286 -4.37 9.92 -15.59
C ALA A 286 -2.89 10.10 -15.95
N SER A 287 -2.42 11.34 -15.91
CA SER A 287 -1.00 11.69 -15.91
C SER A 287 -0.63 12.15 -14.50
N ILE A 288 0.41 11.55 -13.93
CA ILE A 288 0.87 11.85 -12.58
C ILE A 288 2.35 12.18 -12.65
N LEU A 289 2.68 13.39 -12.20
CA LEU A 289 4.05 13.88 -12.12
C LEU A 289 4.40 14.12 -10.66
N GLY A 290 5.41 13.41 -10.18
CA GLY A 290 5.97 13.49 -8.83
C GLY A 290 7.08 12.45 -8.67
N ASN A 291 7.94 12.60 -7.67
CA ASN A 291 9.01 11.63 -7.45
C ASN A 291 8.48 10.45 -6.63
N GLU A 292 8.93 9.24 -6.97
CA GLU A 292 8.67 8.03 -6.19
C GLU A 292 7.19 7.84 -5.81
N ILE A 293 6.30 7.93 -6.80
CA ILE A 293 4.87 7.67 -6.60
C ILE A 293 4.71 6.23 -6.12
N GLY A 294 4.19 6.06 -4.91
CA GLY A 294 4.06 4.76 -4.26
C GLY A 294 2.68 4.15 -4.42
N LYS A 295 1.62 4.95 -4.54
CA LYS A 295 0.23 4.47 -4.70
C LYS A 295 -0.65 5.48 -5.39
N THR A 296 -1.54 5.01 -6.24
CA THR A 296 -2.54 5.81 -6.94
C THR A 296 -3.90 5.10 -6.89
N TRP A 297 -4.98 5.85 -6.68
CA TRP A 297 -6.33 5.30 -6.65
C TRP A 297 -7.36 6.26 -7.24
N LEU A 298 -8.48 5.70 -7.66
CA LEU A 298 -9.64 6.45 -8.14
C LEU A 298 -10.66 6.61 -7.02
N GLU A 299 -11.23 7.81 -6.90
CA GLU A 299 -12.34 8.08 -5.99
C GLU A 299 -13.58 8.54 -6.78
N ILE A 300 -14.75 8.11 -6.32
CA ILE A 300 -16.05 8.49 -6.88
C ILE A 300 -16.86 9.20 -5.79
N SER A 301 -17.62 10.20 -6.21
CA SER A 301 -18.54 10.94 -5.35
C SER A 301 -19.85 11.22 -6.08
N LYS A 302 -20.97 11.12 -5.36
CA LYS A 302 -22.31 11.49 -5.86
C LYS A 302 -22.59 12.99 -5.68
N ASP A 303 -21.98 13.61 -4.68
CA ASP A 303 -22.29 14.96 -4.20
C ASP A 303 -21.10 15.94 -4.27
N ASN A 304 -19.95 15.47 -4.77
CA ASN A 304 -18.66 16.17 -4.78
C ASN A 304 -18.08 16.45 -3.37
N LYS A 305 -18.64 15.84 -2.32
CA LYS A 305 -18.28 16.07 -0.91
C LYS A 305 -17.82 14.79 -0.23
N THR A 306 -18.59 13.73 -0.36
CA THR A 306 -18.30 12.39 0.15
C THR A 306 -17.64 11.57 -0.94
N TRP A 307 -16.43 11.07 -0.66
CA TRP A 307 -15.61 10.40 -1.66
C TRP A 307 -15.28 9.00 -1.20
N GLU A 308 -15.52 8.04 -2.08
CA GLU A 308 -15.25 6.63 -1.85
C GLU A 308 -14.20 6.13 -2.84
N LYS A 309 -13.24 5.37 -2.33
CA LYS A 309 -12.26 4.69 -3.17
C LYS A 309 -12.96 3.63 -4.01
N HIS A 310 -12.71 3.64 -5.32
CA HIS A 310 -13.29 2.69 -6.25
C HIS A 310 -12.19 1.89 -6.96
N GLY A 311 -12.28 0.56 -6.86
CA GLY A 311 -11.32 -0.36 -7.47
C GLY A 311 -10.01 -0.49 -6.68
N LEU A 312 -9.06 -1.21 -7.27
CA LEU A 312 -7.75 -1.44 -6.67
C LEU A 312 -6.84 -0.21 -6.78
N ILE A 313 -5.85 -0.18 -5.89
CA ILE A 313 -4.74 0.76 -5.92
C ILE A 313 -3.76 0.32 -7.02
N ILE A 314 -3.30 1.28 -7.82
CA ILE A 314 -2.24 1.11 -8.82
C ILE A 314 -0.93 1.62 -8.23
N TYR A 315 0.11 0.77 -8.25
CA TYR A 315 1.41 1.06 -7.64
C TYR A 315 2.46 1.50 -8.65
N THR A 316 2.23 1.28 -9.95
CA THR A 316 3.16 1.61 -11.02
C THR A 316 2.44 2.17 -12.24
N ALA A 317 3.11 3.01 -13.01
CA ALA A 317 2.60 3.48 -14.29
C ALA A 317 2.44 2.29 -15.28
N PRO A 318 1.48 2.35 -16.22
CA PRO A 318 0.58 3.47 -16.53
C PRO A 318 -0.61 3.59 -15.55
N TYR A 319 -1.04 4.83 -15.26
CA TYR A 319 -2.15 5.12 -14.35
C TYR A 319 -3.48 5.16 -15.09
N ILE A 320 -4.07 3.98 -15.29
CA ILE A 320 -5.30 3.80 -16.06
C ILE A 320 -6.30 3.01 -15.21
N PHE A 321 -7.49 3.57 -14.99
CA PHE A 321 -8.51 3.01 -14.11
C PHE A 321 -9.72 2.55 -14.91
N SER A 322 -10.34 1.46 -14.46
CA SER A 322 -11.63 1.00 -15.00
C SER A 322 -12.74 1.27 -13.99
N ILE A 323 -13.80 1.93 -14.44
CA ILE A 323 -15.03 2.14 -13.69
C ILE A 323 -16.09 1.21 -14.27
N ASN A 324 -16.79 0.46 -13.41
CA ASN A 324 -17.96 -0.31 -13.81
C ASN A 324 -19.23 0.41 -13.31
N PRO A 325 -19.96 1.12 -14.19
CA PRO A 325 -21.19 1.83 -13.84
C PRO A 325 -22.22 0.98 -13.07
N LYS A 326 -22.30 -0.33 -13.37
CA LYS A 326 -23.28 -1.23 -12.75
C LYS A 326 -22.97 -1.55 -11.28
N LYS A 327 -21.73 -1.34 -10.84
CA LYS A 327 -21.28 -1.54 -9.46
C LYS A 327 -21.42 -0.27 -8.61
N ILE A 328 -21.71 0.87 -9.24
CA ILE A 328 -22.00 2.11 -8.53
C ILE A 328 -23.47 2.05 -8.12
N SER A 329 -23.74 1.82 -6.84
CA SER A 329 -25.11 1.85 -6.32
C SER A 329 -25.66 3.27 -6.45
N PHE A 330 -26.67 3.45 -7.29
CA PHE A 330 -27.54 4.62 -7.20
C PHE A 330 -28.66 4.25 -6.24
N ASP A 331 -28.75 4.97 -5.12
CA ASP A 331 -29.89 4.81 -4.22
C ASP A 331 -31.11 5.34 -4.97
N ASN A 332 -31.84 4.44 -5.63
CA ASN A 332 -33.07 4.77 -6.36
C ASN A 332 -34.24 5.11 -5.41
N ASN A 333 -33.96 5.47 -4.15
CA ASN A 333 -34.96 5.76 -3.13
C ASN A 333 -35.32 7.23 -3.00
N GLU A 334 -34.66 8.15 -3.72
CA GLU A 334 -35.16 9.51 -3.86
C GLU A 334 -36.09 9.64 -5.07
N THR A 335 -37.39 9.45 -4.80
CA THR A 335 -38.52 9.94 -5.60
C THR A 335 -38.68 9.37 -7.01
N ILE A 336 -39.29 8.18 -7.07
CA ILE A 336 -40.28 7.87 -8.12
C ILE A 336 -41.52 8.74 -7.88
N LYS A 337 -41.37 10.05 -8.11
CA LYS A 337 -42.44 11.01 -8.36
C LYS A 337 -41.91 12.05 -9.34
N LYS A 338 -41.69 11.60 -10.58
CA LYS A 338 -41.89 12.42 -11.79
C LYS A 338 -41.99 11.48 -12.98
N LYS A 339 -43.24 11.13 -13.29
CA LYS A 339 -43.64 10.66 -14.60
C LYS A 339 -43.42 11.82 -15.57
N ASN A 340 -42.70 11.54 -16.65
CA ASN A 340 -42.55 12.30 -17.91
C ASN A 340 -41.12 12.78 -18.17
N GLU A 341 -40.50 12.03 -19.10
CA GLU A 341 -39.47 12.42 -20.06
C GLU A 341 -38.04 12.78 -19.61
N SER A 342 -37.11 12.23 -20.40
CA SER A 342 -35.65 12.36 -20.44
C SER A 342 -34.84 11.46 -19.50
N GLU A 343 -33.84 10.83 -20.10
CA GLU A 343 -32.80 10.00 -19.50
C GLU A 343 -32.38 10.54 -18.13
N THR A 344 -32.67 9.82 -17.05
CA THR A 344 -32.17 10.14 -15.71
C THR A 344 -30.67 9.89 -15.70
N SER A 345 -29.92 10.87 -16.19
CA SER A 345 -28.47 10.87 -16.10
C SER A 345 -28.10 11.11 -14.64
N ASN A 346 -27.61 10.07 -13.98
CA ASN A 346 -27.11 10.23 -12.63
C ASN A 346 -25.73 10.86 -12.72
N LYS A 347 -25.66 12.10 -12.22
CA LYS A 347 -24.43 12.88 -12.12
C LYS A 347 -23.49 12.24 -11.12
N LEU A 348 -22.23 12.10 -11.51
CA LEU A 348 -21.16 11.57 -10.67
C LEU A 348 -19.90 12.42 -10.85
N TYR A 349 -19.08 12.43 -9.81
CA TYR A 349 -17.78 13.08 -9.84
C TYR A 349 -16.70 12.03 -9.66
N VAL A 350 -15.65 12.13 -10.46
CA VAL A 350 -14.49 11.25 -10.37
C VAL A 350 -13.24 12.08 -10.15
N ARG A 351 -12.33 11.59 -9.33
CA ARG A 351 -10.99 12.17 -9.18
C ARG A 351 -9.94 11.09 -9.00
N ILE A 352 -8.71 11.44 -9.33
CA ILE A 352 -7.55 10.58 -9.12
C ILE A 352 -6.76 11.13 -7.94
N CYS A 353 -6.33 10.23 -7.08
CA CYS A 353 -5.50 10.55 -5.93
C CYS A 353 -4.20 9.77 -6.04
N ALA A 354 -3.11 10.38 -5.59
CA ALA A 354 -1.80 9.74 -5.58
C ALA A 354 -1.05 10.09 -4.31
N SER A 355 -0.19 9.19 -3.88
CA SER A 355 0.73 9.40 -2.78
C SER A 355 2.10 8.87 -3.13
N ASP A 356 3.13 9.62 -2.75
CA ASP A 356 4.52 9.19 -2.85
C ASP A 356 4.93 8.29 -1.66
N ILE A 357 6.16 7.79 -1.68
CA ILE A 357 6.72 6.98 -0.59
C ILE A 357 6.89 7.76 0.73
N TRP A 358 6.89 9.10 0.70
CA TRP A 358 6.93 9.97 1.88
C TRP A 358 5.54 10.33 2.42
N GLU A 359 4.48 9.73 1.85
CA GLU A 359 3.09 9.94 2.24
C GLU A 359 2.62 11.39 2.05
N ASN A 360 3.22 12.11 1.09
CA ASN A 360 2.61 13.31 0.52
C ASN A 360 1.48 12.85 -0.40
N THR A 361 0.29 13.43 -0.26
CA THR A 361 -0.88 13.07 -1.07
C THR A 361 -1.34 14.26 -1.89
N ALA A 362 -1.68 14.02 -3.16
CA ALA A 362 -2.37 14.98 -4.01
C ALA A 362 -3.63 14.38 -4.62
N LYS A 363 -4.50 15.27 -5.10
CA LYS A 363 -5.78 14.94 -5.72
C LYS A 363 -5.92 15.76 -7.00
N SER A 364 -6.44 15.16 -8.06
CA SER A 364 -6.83 15.89 -9.26
C SER A 364 -8.03 16.79 -8.98
N THR A 365 -8.24 17.78 -9.83
CA THR A 365 -9.54 18.44 -9.93
C THR A 365 -10.62 17.37 -10.23
N PRO A 366 -11.77 17.38 -9.53
CA PRO A 366 -12.91 16.54 -9.87
C PRO A 366 -13.38 16.73 -11.30
N LEU A 367 -13.69 15.65 -11.99
CA LEU A 367 -14.36 15.65 -13.28
C LEU A 367 -15.79 15.15 -13.10
N GLU A 368 -16.75 15.92 -13.60
CA GLU A 368 -18.15 15.54 -13.64
C GLU A 368 -18.42 14.61 -14.83
N ILE A 369 -19.11 13.50 -14.58
CA ILE A 369 -19.54 12.53 -15.58
C ILE A 369 -21.01 12.21 -15.40
N PHE A 370 -21.64 11.82 -16.51
CA PHE A 370 -23.05 11.42 -16.55
C PHE A 370 -23.14 9.94 -16.91
N ILE A 371 -23.82 9.15 -16.07
CA ILE A 371 -24.12 7.76 -16.38
C ILE A 371 -25.55 7.69 -16.88
N VAL A 372 -25.71 7.37 -18.16
CA VAL A 372 -27.01 7.15 -18.79
C VAL A 372 -27.36 5.67 -18.67
N ASP A 373 -28.37 5.35 -17.87
CA ASP A 373 -28.90 4.00 -17.80
C ASP A 373 -29.81 3.73 -19.01
N LYS A 374 -29.30 2.94 -19.97
CA LYS A 374 -30.05 2.58 -21.19
C LYS A 374 -31.08 1.47 -20.97
N THR A 375 -31.29 0.99 -19.73
CA THR A 375 -32.21 -0.13 -19.47
C THR A 375 -33.70 0.22 -19.57
N VAL A 376 -34.06 1.50 -19.78
CA VAL A 376 -35.45 1.94 -20.00
C VAL A 376 -35.73 2.15 -21.50
N LYS A 377 -35.58 1.10 -22.31
CA LYS A 377 -36.27 1.01 -23.61
C LYS A 377 -36.77 -0.42 -23.80
N LYS A 378 -38.03 -0.64 -23.42
CA LYS A 378 -38.88 -1.70 -23.97
C LYS A 378 -40.26 -1.13 -24.22
#